data_AF-A0A6P7GWP2-F1
#
_entry.id   AF-A0A6P7GWP2-F1
#
_cell.length_a   1.000
_cell.length_b   1.000
_cell.length_c   1.000
_cell.angle_alpha   90.00
_cell.angle_beta   90.00
_cell.angle_gamma   90.00
#
_symmetry.space_group_name_H-M   'P 1'
#
loop_
_entity.id
_entity.type
_entity.pdbx_description
1 polymer ?
#
loop_
_entity_poly.entity_id
_entity_poly.type
_entity_poly.pdbx_seq_one_letter_code
_entity_poly.pdbx_strand_id
1 'polypeptide(L)'
;EDVDTRILTLEPVLEGDCHDPVFINELKLSEFKQVLGRHNITSEFSGGVLWCSNGTIAVRRVESGKIMLEGCISEDYYRVKDLLYEQYAIL
;
A
#
# COMPACT_ATOMS: atom_id res chain seq x y z
N GLU A 1 -15.25 18.36 41.68
CA GLU A 1 -15.67 18.67 40.30
C GLU A 1 -14.48 18.27 39.45
N ASP A 2 -14.43 17.01 39.01
CA ASP A 2 -13.24 16.43 38.41
C ASP A 2 -13.68 15.57 37.22
N VAL A 3 -14.05 16.26 36.15
CA VAL A 3 -14.41 15.67 34.87
C VAL A 3 -13.64 16.44 33.82
N ASP A 4 -12.42 16.00 33.49
CA ASP A 4 -11.85 16.06 32.13
C ASP A 4 -10.39 15.60 32.12
N THR A 5 -10.15 14.30 32.12
CA THR A 5 -8.87 13.75 31.59
C THR A 5 -9.08 12.34 31.05
N ARG A 6 -10.28 12.05 30.54
CA ARG A 6 -10.57 10.73 29.96
C ARG A 6 -9.92 10.67 28.59
N ILE A 7 -8.65 10.28 28.59
CA ILE A 7 -7.89 9.99 27.37
C ILE A 7 -8.73 8.97 26.59
N LEU A 8 -9.18 9.35 25.40
CA LEU A 8 -9.87 8.46 24.48
C LEU A 8 -8.83 7.49 23.90
N THR A 9 -8.48 6.47 24.68
CA THR A 9 -7.58 5.41 24.23
C THR A 9 -8.31 4.57 23.20
N LEU A 10 -7.69 4.35 22.04
CA LEU A 10 -8.20 3.42 21.04
C LEU A 10 -8.40 2.04 21.69
N GLU A 11 -9.61 1.51 21.60
CA GLU A 11 -9.87 0.13 22.00
C GLU A 11 -9.15 -0.82 21.04
N PRO A 12 -8.45 -1.85 21.55
CA PRO A 12 -7.79 -2.81 20.70
C PRO A 12 -8.84 -3.54 19.86
N VAL A 13 -8.64 -3.56 18.54
CA VAL A 13 -9.46 -4.38 17.63
C VAL A 13 -9.37 -5.82 18.10
N LEU A 14 -10.49 -6.32 18.64
CA LEU A 14 -10.73 -7.73 18.92
C LEU A 14 -10.84 -8.45 17.57
N GLU A 15 -9.70 -8.83 17.00
CA GLU A 15 -9.54 -9.72 15.83
C GLU A 15 -10.73 -9.64 14.85
N GLY A 16 -11.00 -8.44 14.35
CA GLY A 16 -12.02 -8.20 13.34
C GLY A 16 -11.37 -8.28 11.98
N ASP A 17 -11.59 -9.39 11.28
CA ASP A 17 -11.32 -9.67 9.88
C ASP A 17 -10.23 -8.77 9.25
N CYS A 18 -8.96 -9.09 9.52
CA CYS A 18 -7.87 -8.54 8.72
C CYS A 18 -8.01 -9.14 7.33
N HIS A 19 -8.74 -8.45 6.43
CA HIS A 19 -9.01 -8.94 5.09
C HIS A 19 -7.68 -9.24 4.40
N ASP A 20 -7.42 -10.52 4.11
CA ASP A 20 -6.26 -10.93 3.33
C ASP A 20 -6.47 -10.40 1.90
N PRO A 21 -5.65 -9.45 1.42
CA PRO A 21 -5.86 -8.89 0.09
C PRO A 21 -5.61 -9.96 -0.97
N VAL A 22 -6.68 -10.42 -1.63
CA VAL A 22 -6.60 -11.39 -2.72
C VAL A 22 -6.38 -10.62 -4.02
N PHE A 23 -5.15 -10.67 -4.53
CA PHE A 23 -4.80 -10.11 -5.83
C PHE A 23 -5.05 -11.16 -6.92
N ILE A 24 -6.05 -10.91 -7.77
CA ILE A 24 -6.49 -11.88 -8.80
C ILE A 24 -5.84 -11.61 -10.16
N ASN A 25 -5.48 -10.35 -10.42
CA ASN A 25 -4.86 -9.98 -11.69
C ASN A 25 -3.34 -10.10 -11.62
N GLU A 26 -2.70 -10.50 -12.73
CA GLU A 26 -1.24 -10.48 -12.80
C GLU A 26 -0.74 -9.04 -12.72
N LEU A 27 -0.18 -8.65 -11.58
CA LEU A 27 0.40 -7.33 -11.42
C LEU A 27 1.68 -7.25 -12.25
N LYS A 28 1.57 -6.62 -13.41
CA LYS A 28 2.72 -6.19 -14.20
C LYS A 28 3.20 -4.86 -13.65
N LEU A 29 4.35 -4.89 -12.97
CA LEU A 29 4.96 -3.68 -12.40
C LEU A 29 5.15 -2.57 -13.47
N SER A 30 5.30 -2.94 -14.76
CA SER A 30 5.40 -2.00 -15.88
C SER A 30 4.12 -1.21 -16.12
N GLU A 31 2.97 -1.87 -16.04
CA GLU A 31 1.65 -1.22 -16.14
C GLU A 31 1.41 -0.35 -14.92
N PHE A 32 1.76 -0.86 -13.73
CA PHE A 32 1.63 -0.10 -12.50
C PHE A 32 2.49 1.17 -12.50
N LYS A 33 3.71 1.12 -13.05
CA LYS A 33 4.54 2.32 -13.30
C LYS A 33 3.79 3.37 -14.12
N GLN A 34 3.07 2.96 -15.16
CA GLN A 34 2.28 3.88 -16.00
C GLN A 34 1.07 4.44 -15.25
N VAL A 35 0.42 3.65 -14.40
CA VAL A 35 -0.64 4.13 -13.48
C VAL A 35 -0.08 5.20 -12.55
N LEU A 36 1.04 4.92 -11.88
CA LEU A 36 1.70 5.88 -10.97
C LEU A 36 2.07 7.18 -11.67
N GLY A 37 2.61 7.10 -12.89
CA GLY A 37 2.93 8.27 -13.71
C GLY A 37 1.71 9.14 -14.04
N ARG A 38 0.53 8.53 -14.27
CA ARG A 38 -0.73 9.27 -14.46
C ARG A 38 -1.21 10.00 -13.21
N HIS A 39 -0.82 9.53 -12.03
CA HIS A 39 -1.13 10.15 -10.75
C HIS A 39 0.00 11.07 -10.24
N ASN A 40 0.93 11.47 -11.12
CA ASN A 40 2.09 12.31 -10.78
C ASN A 40 3.04 11.71 -9.74
N ILE A 41 3.04 10.39 -9.57
CA ILE A 41 3.94 9.68 -8.65
C ILE A 41 5.18 9.23 -9.42
N THR A 42 6.36 9.69 -9.00
CA THR A 42 7.64 9.27 -9.58
C THR A 42 7.88 7.79 -9.30
N SER A 43 8.30 7.04 -10.32
CA SER A 43 8.56 5.61 -10.18
C SER A 43 9.70 5.10 -11.06
N GLU A 44 10.52 4.21 -10.49
CA GLU A 44 11.74 3.69 -11.11
C GLU A 44 11.88 2.18 -10.84
N PHE A 45 12.37 1.44 -11.84
CA PHE A 45 12.70 0.03 -11.66
C PHE A 45 14.17 -0.13 -11.27
N SER A 46 14.41 -0.84 -10.17
CA SER A 46 15.76 -1.19 -9.74
C SER A 46 15.78 -2.58 -9.12
N GLY A 47 16.61 -3.48 -9.66
CA GLY A 47 16.83 -4.82 -9.09
C GLY A 47 15.58 -5.71 -9.00
N GLY A 48 14.58 -5.53 -9.87
CA GLY A 48 13.32 -6.27 -9.81
C GLY A 48 12.30 -5.71 -8.79
N VAL A 49 12.59 -4.55 -8.21
CA VAL A 49 11.69 -3.78 -7.34
C VAL A 49 11.28 -2.50 -8.08
N LEU A 50 10.01 -2.11 -7.94
CA LEU A 50 9.50 -0.83 -8.40
C LEU A 50 9.51 0.17 -7.25
N TRP A 51 10.43 1.13 -7.32
CA TRP A 51 10.54 2.24 -6.39
C TRP A 51 9.55 3.34 -6.78
N CYS A 52 8.85 3.90 -5.81
CA CYS A 52 7.81 4.91 -5.96
C CYS A 52 8.07 6.06 -4.98
N SER A 53 7.52 7.24 -5.28
CA SER A 53 7.71 8.49 -4.52
C SER A 53 9.18 8.75 -4.17
N ASN A 54 9.98 8.95 -5.22
CA ASN A 54 11.40 9.29 -5.15
C ASN A 54 12.26 8.29 -4.35
N GLY A 55 11.90 7.00 -4.39
CA GLY A 55 12.63 5.94 -3.69
C GLY A 55 12.19 5.68 -2.25
N THR A 56 11.08 6.27 -1.80
CA THR A 56 10.58 6.09 -0.43
C THR A 56 9.75 4.82 -0.27
N ILE A 57 9.09 4.38 -1.35
CA ILE A 57 8.18 3.23 -1.36
C ILE A 57 8.71 2.19 -2.33
N ALA A 58 8.76 0.93 -1.92
CA ALA A 58 9.22 -0.19 -2.73
C ALA A 58 8.06 -1.17 -2.95
N VAL A 59 7.79 -1.50 -4.20
CA VAL A 59 6.77 -2.47 -4.61
C VAL A 59 7.45 -3.63 -5.30
N ARG A 60 7.26 -4.84 -4.78
CA ARG A 60 7.86 -6.05 -5.36
C ARG A 60 6.89 -7.22 -5.40
N ARG A 61 7.07 -8.07 -6.40
CA ARG A 61 6.38 -9.36 -6.47
C ARG A 61 7.17 -10.39 -5.68
N VAL A 62 6.48 -11.16 -4.85
CA VAL A 62 7.04 -12.30 -4.12
C VAL A 62 6.67 -13.59 -4.86
N GLU A 63 7.49 -14.62 -4.72
CA GLU A 63 7.33 -15.90 -5.42
C GLU A 63 5.99 -16.60 -5.15
N SER A 64 5.35 -16.30 -4.02
CA SER A 64 4.03 -16.83 -3.62
C SER A 64 2.85 -16.17 -4.34
N GLY A 65 3.08 -15.37 -5.39
CA GLY A 65 2.03 -14.59 -6.06
C GLY A 65 1.54 -13.38 -5.26
N LYS A 66 2.15 -13.14 -4.10
CA LYS A 66 1.85 -11.98 -3.24
C LYS A 66 2.61 -10.75 -3.73
N ILE A 67 2.05 -9.58 -3.46
CA ILE A 67 2.69 -8.30 -3.67
C ILE A 67 3.10 -7.74 -2.30
N MET A 68 4.34 -7.30 -2.20
CA MET A 68 4.85 -6.60 -1.02
C MET A 68 5.00 -5.12 -1.35
N LEU A 69 4.44 -4.30 -0.47
CA LEU A 69 4.52 -2.84 -0.49
C LEU A 69 5.26 -2.40 0.78
N GLU A 70 6.51 -1.99 0.63
CA GLU A 70 7.39 -1.55 1.72
C GLU A 70 7.60 -0.04 1.63
N GLY A 71 7.72 0.65 2.77
CA GLY A 71 7.97 2.10 2.79
C GLY A 71 7.51 2.76 4.08
N CYS A 72 7.82 4.05 4.20
CA CYS A 72 7.38 4.87 5.33
C CYS A 72 5.89 5.20 5.22
N ILE A 73 5.16 5.04 6.33
CA ILE A 73 3.75 5.45 6.43
C ILE A 73 3.66 6.96 6.17
N SER A 74 3.02 7.31 5.06
CA SER A 74 2.92 8.67 4.52
C SER A 74 1.71 8.76 3.62
N GLU A 75 1.31 9.97 3.24
CA GLU A 75 0.20 10.17 2.29
C GLU A 75 0.47 9.46 0.95
N ASP A 76 1.71 9.52 0.46
CA ASP A 76 2.11 8.80 -0.76
C ASP A 76 1.99 7.28 -0.60
N TYR A 77 2.33 6.73 0.56
CA TYR A 77 2.17 5.30 0.83
C TYR A 77 0.71 4.87 0.69
N TYR A 78 -0.22 5.62 1.30
CA TYR A 78 -1.64 5.30 1.20
C TYR A 78 -2.17 5.50 -0.22
N ARG A 79 -1.73 6.53 -0.94
CA ARG A 79 -2.05 6.71 -2.36
C ARG A 79 -1.61 5.53 -3.22
N VAL A 80 -0.36 5.09 -3.06
CA VAL A 80 0.17 3.95 -3.82
C VAL A 80 -0.59 2.68 -3.45
N LYS A 81 -0.92 2.49 -2.16
CA LYS A 81 -1.75 1.37 -1.69
C LYS A 81 -3.12 1.38 -2.36
N ASP A 82 -3.82 2.50 -2.34
CA ASP A 82 -5.18 2.59 -2.90
C ASP A 82 -5.18 2.31 -4.41
N LEU A 83 -4.20 2.85 -5.15
CA LEU A 83 -4.03 2.55 -6.58
C LEU A 83 -3.75 1.06 -6.84
N LEU A 84 -2.96 0.43 -5.97
CA LEU A 84 -2.64 -0.98 -6.08
C LEU A 84 -3.90 -1.84 -5.84
N TYR A 85 -4.71 -1.48 -4.84
CA TYR A 85 -5.95 -2.20 -4.53
C TYR A 85 -7.02 -1.97 -5.60
N GLU A 86 -7.23 -0.73 -6.05
CA GLU A 86 -8.24 -0.40 -7.05
C GLU A 86 -8.05 -1.16 -8.37
N GLN A 87 -6.79 -1.38 -8.77
CA GLN A 87 -6.47 -2.02 -10.05
C GLN A 87 -6.26 -3.54 -9.96
N TYR A 88 -5.92 -4.07 -8.78
CA TYR A 88 -5.46 -5.46 -8.66
C TYR A 88 -6.08 -6.27 -7.52
N ALA A 89 -6.78 -5.66 -6.56
CA ALA A 89 -7.51 -6.36 -5.49
C ALA A 89 -9.01 -6.41 -5.78
N ILE A 90 -9.68 -7.48 -5.36
CA ILE A 90 -11.15 -7.52 -5.26
C ILE A 90 -11.51 -7.39 -3.77
N LEU A 91 -12.42 -6.47 -3.47
CA LEU A 91 -12.99 -6.25 -2.13
C LEU A 91 -13.93 -7.39 -1.72
#